data_AF-A0AAC9TX65-F1
#
_entry.id   AF-A0AAC9TX65-F1
#
_cell.length_a   1.000
_cell.length_b   1.000
_cell.length_c   1.000
_cell.angle_alpha   90.00
_cell.angle_beta   90.00
_cell.angle_gamma   90.00
#
_symmetry.space_group_name_H-M   'P 1'
#
loop_
_entity.id
_entity.type
_entity.pdbx_description
1 polymer ?
#
loop_
_entity_poly.entity_id
_entity_poly.type
_entity_poly.pdbx_seq_one_letter_code
_entity_poly.pdbx_strand_id
1 'polypeptide(L)'
;MSTPLFIEETPIKNYIKNKILQEAEKKGDIQTIKELTNENTLIITNHKSMTTNNSVLIITNDIDFSKYRDRGYDITMDVLPRYYTVRAGDTLLKISSYPFIYGERNFWRIIYIHNRYIINDTTSLPIGLKLFIPSIRGETRYWNYESQLEYVPFKIKMDLTTNLYQDYPFIIKTE
;
A
#
# COMPACT_ATOMS: atom_id res chain seq x y z
N MET A 1 -21.84 21.25 17.37
CA MET A 1 -20.53 20.71 17.75
C MET A 1 -20.04 19.90 16.56
N SER A 2 -18.95 20.31 15.91
CA SER A 2 -18.37 19.57 14.80
C SER A 2 -17.47 18.47 15.37
N THR A 3 -17.73 17.21 15.03
CA THR A 3 -16.89 16.08 15.40
C THR A 3 -15.49 16.30 14.79
N PRO A 4 -14.40 16.16 15.56
CA PRO A 4 -13.06 16.20 14.99
C PRO A 4 -12.92 15.08 13.96
N LEU A 5 -12.44 15.43 12.76
CA LEU A 5 -12.13 14.45 11.72
C LEU A 5 -10.78 13.81 12.06
N PHE A 6 -10.80 12.71 12.82
CA PHE A 6 -9.62 11.86 12.96
C PHE A 6 -9.46 11.08 11.66
N ILE A 7 -8.45 11.41 10.86
CA ILE A 7 -8.03 10.56 9.74
C ILE A 7 -7.13 9.49 10.38
N GLU A 8 -7.64 8.28 10.56
CA GLU A 8 -6.82 7.16 11.04
C GLU A 8 -5.70 6.86 10.02
N GLU A 9 -4.49 6.59 10.50
CA GLU A 9 -3.40 6.08 9.66
C GLU A 9 -3.88 4.82 8.93
N THR A 10 -3.65 4.73 7.62
CA THR A 10 -4.13 3.56 6.86
C THR A 10 -3.48 2.29 7.45
N PRO A 11 -4.18 1.15 7.44
CA PRO A 11 -3.61 -0.11 7.94
C PRO A 11 -2.26 -0.47 7.29
N ILE A 12 -2.03 0.01 6.06
CA ILE A 12 -0.76 -0.11 5.34
C ILE A 12 0.35 0.69 6.01
N LYS A 13 0.10 1.96 6.36
CA LYS A 13 1.09 2.82 7.00
C LYS A 13 1.46 2.28 8.38
N ASN A 14 0.47 1.79 9.13
CA ASN A 14 0.70 1.08 10.39
C ASN A 14 1.57 -0.17 10.20
N TYR A 15 1.35 -0.96 9.14
CA TYR A 15 2.18 -2.11 8.84
C TYR A 15 3.67 -1.74 8.64
N ILE A 16 3.94 -0.74 7.79
CA ILE A 16 5.31 -0.28 7.52
C ILE A 16 5.95 0.32 8.78
N LYS A 17 5.21 1.16 9.51
CA LYS A 17 5.63 1.73 10.80
C LYS A 17 6.07 0.63 11.76
N ASN A 18 5.27 -0.40 11.95
CA ASN A 18 5.59 -1.52 12.85
C ASN A 18 6.78 -2.34 12.36
N LYS A 19 6.91 -2.57 11.05
CA LYS A 19 8.08 -3.25 10.46
C LYS A 19 9.37 -2.47 10.72
N ILE A 20 9.37 -1.16 10.49
CA ILE A 20 10.54 -0.30 10.76
C ILE A 20 10.84 -0.27 12.26
N LEU A 21 9.81 -0.16 13.10
CA LEU A 21 9.97 -0.13 14.56
C LEU A 21 10.64 -1.40 15.08
N GLN A 22 10.20 -2.58 14.65
CA GLN A 22 10.82 -3.86 15.02
C GLN A 22 12.30 -3.94 14.62
N GLU A 23 12.65 -3.48 13.41
CA GLU A 23 14.04 -3.45 12.96
C GLU A 23 14.87 -2.40 13.72
N ALA A 24 14.30 -1.25 14.06
CA ALA A 24 14.96 -0.21 14.84
C ALA A 24 15.26 -0.68 16.27
N GLU A 25 14.31 -1.40 16.89
CA GLU A 25 14.49 -2.04 18.20
C GLU A 25 15.63 -3.07 18.17
N LYS A 26 15.69 -3.93 17.14
CA LYS A 26 16.79 -4.90 16.95
C LYS A 26 18.14 -4.22 16.78
N LYS A 27 18.19 -3.08 16.07
CA LYS A 27 19.42 -2.30 15.82
C LYS A 27 19.80 -1.39 16.99
N GLY A 28 18.92 -1.18 17.96
CA GLY A 28 19.11 -0.18 19.03
C GLY A 28 19.07 1.27 18.53
N ASP A 29 18.36 1.56 17.43
CA ASP A 29 18.22 2.93 16.90
C ASP A 29 17.16 3.72 17.67
N ILE A 30 17.58 4.29 18.80
CA ILE A 30 16.73 5.06 19.71
C ILE A 30 16.06 6.26 19.00
N GLN A 31 16.73 6.87 18.01
CA GLN A 31 16.18 8.02 17.29
C GLN A 31 14.97 7.61 16.45
N THR A 32 15.10 6.54 15.67
CA THR A 32 13.99 6.01 14.85
C THR A 32 12.84 5.49 15.72
N ILE A 33 13.13 4.81 16.83
CA ILE A 33 12.10 4.35 17.78
C ILE A 33 11.29 5.53 18.31
N LYS A 34 11.94 6.60 18.77
CA LYS A 34 11.26 7.81 19.27
C LYS A 34 10.44 8.51 18.18
N GLU A 35 10.97 8.60 16.96
CA GLU A 35 10.26 9.22 15.84
C GLU A 35 8.97 8.45 15.46
N LEU A 36 8.97 7.12 15.58
CA LEU A 36 7.81 6.28 15.23
C LEU A 36 6.83 6.09 16.39
N THR A 37 7.27 6.20 17.63
CA THR A 37 6.42 6.01 18.83
C THR A 37 5.86 7.31 19.42
N ASN A 38 6.46 8.47 19.12
CA ASN A 38 5.92 9.76 19.57
C ASN A 38 4.73 10.20 18.70
N GLU A 39 3.53 9.86 19.14
CA GLU A 39 2.23 10.13 18.48
C GLU A 39 1.86 11.63 18.33
N ASN A 40 2.69 12.57 18.80
CA ASN A 40 2.31 13.99 18.95
C ASN A 40 3.28 14.99 18.28
N THR A 41 3.76 14.72 17.07
CA THR A 41 4.49 15.76 16.31
C THR A 41 3.50 16.56 15.46
N LEU A 42 3.09 17.74 15.95
CA LEU A 42 2.43 18.77 15.12
C LEU A 42 3.40 19.17 13.99
N ILE A 43 3.21 18.65 12.78
CA ILE A 43 3.96 19.11 11.61
C ILE A 43 3.08 20.10 10.84
N ILE A 44 3.45 21.37 10.90
CA ILE A 44 2.90 22.41 10.05
C ILE A 44 3.55 22.23 8.67
N THR A 45 2.81 21.70 7.69
CA THR A 45 3.29 21.67 6.30
C THR A 45 2.89 22.94 5.56
N ASN A 46 3.89 23.58 4.95
CA ASN A 46 3.67 24.61 3.94
C ASN A 46 3.00 23.94 2.73
N HIS A 47 1.70 24.18 2.51
CA HIS A 47 0.98 24.16 1.20
C HIS A 47 -0.54 23.91 1.35
N LYS A 48 -1.22 24.55 2.32
CA LYS A 48 -2.56 25.13 2.13
C LYS A 48 -2.98 25.89 3.39
N SER A 49 -2.92 27.21 3.36
CA SER A 49 -3.60 28.04 4.34
C SER A 49 -5.11 27.94 4.08
N MET A 50 -5.80 27.03 4.77
CA MET A 50 -7.26 27.01 4.81
C MET A 50 -7.71 27.61 6.14
N THR A 51 -8.26 28.82 6.08
CA THR A 51 -8.91 29.48 7.20
C THR A 51 -10.31 28.91 7.36
N THR A 52 -10.61 28.26 8.49
CA THR A 52 -11.99 27.98 8.91
C THR A 52 -12.18 28.41 10.36
N ASN A 53 -13.38 28.90 10.68
CA ASN A 53 -13.69 29.58 11.94
C ASN A 53 -13.92 28.62 13.13
N ASN A 54 -13.63 27.33 12.98
CA ASN A 54 -13.75 26.34 14.05
C ASN A 54 -12.41 25.63 14.25
N SER A 55 -11.86 25.83 15.43
CA SER A 55 -10.66 25.19 15.98
C SER A 55 -10.63 23.67 15.76
N VAL A 56 -9.60 23.24 15.02
CA VAL A 56 -8.78 22.01 15.13
C VAL A 56 -8.50 21.48 13.72
N LEU A 57 -7.37 21.92 13.18
CA LEU A 57 -6.77 21.36 11.97
C LEU A 57 -5.91 20.16 12.39
N ILE A 58 -6.45 18.95 12.32
CA ILE A 58 -5.63 17.74 12.43
C ILE A 58 -4.99 17.51 11.06
N ILE A 59 -3.80 18.07 10.87
CA ILE A 59 -2.92 17.62 9.80
C ILE A 59 -2.38 16.28 10.29
N THR A 60 -2.94 15.17 9.79
CA THR A 60 -2.28 13.89 9.97
C THR A 60 -0.92 13.97 9.32
N ASN A 61 0.11 13.62 10.07
CA ASN A 61 1.40 13.29 9.49
C ASN A 61 1.17 12.08 8.60
N ASP A 62 1.00 12.30 7.30
CA ASP A 62 1.37 11.27 6.35
C ASP A 62 2.84 10.96 6.63
N ILE A 63 3.11 9.83 7.30
CA ILE A 63 4.47 9.44 7.66
C ILE A 63 5.23 9.29 6.35
N ASP A 64 6.18 10.20 6.11
CA ASP A 64 7.11 10.07 5.00
C ASP A 64 8.13 8.99 5.34
N PHE A 65 7.96 7.82 4.73
CA PHE A 65 8.86 6.68 4.94
C PHE A 65 10.19 6.81 4.19
N SER A 66 10.32 7.78 3.27
CA SER A 66 11.53 7.92 2.45
C SER A 66 12.79 8.16 3.30
N LYS A 67 12.67 8.95 4.38
CA LYS A 67 13.79 9.19 5.31
C LYS A 67 14.29 7.92 6.00
N TYR A 68 13.44 6.92 6.21
CA TYR A 68 13.86 5.66 6.85
C TYR A 68 14.55 4.74 5.83
N ARG A 69 14.15 4.80 4.56
CA ARG A 69 14.91 4.14 3.48
C ARG A 69 16.35 4.66 3.43
N ASP A 70 16.55 5.97 3.55
CA ASP A 70 17.89 6.58 3.55
C ASP A 70 18.73 6.16 4.78
N ARG A 71 18.07 5.78 5.89
CA ARG A 71 18.69 5.18 7.07
C ARG A 71 18.90 3.66 6.97
N GLY A 72 18.60 3.05 5.82
CA GLY A 72 18.79 1.62 5.57
C GLY A 72 17.70 0.72 6.18
N TYR A 73 16.49 1.24 6.35
CA TYR A 73 15.32 0.42 6.70
C TYR A 73 14.62 -0.11 5.45
N ASP A 74 14.15 -1.35 5.52
CA ASP A 74 13.33 -1.95 4.48
C ASP A 74 11.88 -1.42 4.58
N ILE A 75 11.54 -0.52 3.67
CA ILE A 75 10.19 0.05 3.54
C ILE A 75 9.32 -0.71 2.53
N THR A 76 9.82 -1.83 1.98
CA THR A 76 9.09 -2.58 0.97
C THR A 76 7.92 -3.35 1.60
N MET A 77 6.83 -3.41 0.84
CA MET A 77 5.66 -4.19 1.19
C MET A 77 5.77 -5.60 0.61
N ASP A 78 5.81 -6.60 1.50
CA ASP A 78 5.75 -8.03 1.21
C ASP A 78 4.31 -8.55 1.04
N VAL A 79 3.32 -7.71 1.32
CA VAL A 79 1.88 -7.95 1.09
C VAL A 79 1.39 -7.18 -0.14
N LEU A 80 0.78 -7.85 -1.10
CA LEU A 80 0.33 -7.19 -2.33
C LEU A 80 -1.02 -6.47 -2.18
N PRO A 81 -1.30 -5.44 -3.00
CA PRO A 81 -2.55 -4.70 -2.90
C PRO A 81 -3.74 -5.56 -3.33
N ARG A 82 -4.83 -5.50 -2.55
CA ARG A 82 -6.13 -6.12 -2.86
C ARG A 82 -6.99 -5.26 -3.78
N TYR A 83 -6.81 -3.94 -3.70
CA TYR A 83 -7.49 -2.99 -4.56
C TYR A 83 -6.49 -2.07 -5.25
N TYR A 84 -6.75 -1.73 -6.51
CA TYR A 84 -5.97 -0.78 -7.29
C TYR A 84 -6.85 0.39 -7.72
N THR A 85 -6.41 1.61 -7.45
CA THR A 85 -7.09 2.82 -7.92
C THR A 85 -6.49 3.23 -9.26
N VAL A 86 -7.31 3.21 -10.31
CA VAL A 86 -6.93 3.56 -11.69
C VAL A 86 -6.34 4.96 -11.76
N ARG A 87 -5.21 5.11 -12.44
CA ARG A 87 -4.53 6.38 -12.70
C ARG A 87 -4.65 6.79 -14.16
N ALA A 88 -4.27 8.03 -14.44
CA ALA A 88 -4.25 8.55 -15.81
C ALA A 88 -3.40 7.66 -16.73
N GLY A 89 -3.99 7.26 -17.85
CA GLY A 89 -3.33 6.41 -18.85
C GLY A 89 -3.18 4.94 -18.46
N ASP A 90 -3.89 4.48 -17.43
CA ASP A 90 -3.97 3.05 -17.14
C ASP A 90 -5.00 2.33 -18.03
N THR A 91 -4.62 1.12 -18.44
CA THR A 91 -5.50 0.14 -19.07
C THR A 91 -5.43 -1.15 -18.27
N LEU A 92 -6.40 -2.05 -18.42
CA LEU A 92 -6.33 -3.35 -17.73
C LEU A 92 -5.06 -4.13 -18.08
N LEU A 93 -4.57 -4.01 -19.33
CA LEU A 93 -3.31 -4.62 -19.78
C LEU A 93 -2.10 -4.03 -19.07
N LYS A 94 -2.06 -2.71 -18.88
CA LYS A 94 -0.97 -2.05 -18.18
C LYS A 94 -1.01 -2.40 -16.69
N ILE A 95 -2.19 -2.38 -16.08
CA ILE A 95 -2.37 -2.72 -14.67
C ILE A 95 -1.92 -4.16 -14.39
N SER A 96 -2.34 -5.14 -15.19
CA SER A 96 -1.91 -6.53 -15.00
C SER A 96 -0.39 -6.73 -15.15
N SER A 97 0.26 -5.92 -15.98
CA SER A 97 1.71 -5.97 -16.19
C SER A 97 2.54 -5.48 -15.03
N TYR A 98 1.96 -4.72 -14.08
CA TYR A 98 2.72 -4.23 -12.94
C TYR A 98 3.25 -5.42 -12.11
N PRO A 99 4.53 -5.41 -11.72
CA PRO A 99 5.14 -6.51 -10.96
C PRO A 99 4.50 -6.80 -9.60
N PHE A 100 3.79 -5.84 -9.02
CA PHE A 100 3.02 -5.98 -7.77
C PHE A 100 1.53 -6.32 -8.00
N ILE A 101 1.09 -6.35 -9.27
CA ILE A 101 -0.24 -6.81 -9.65
C ILE A 101 -0.16 -8.25 -10.14
N TYR A 102 0.40 -8.54 -11.30
CA TYR A 102 0.68 -9.94 -11.72
C TYR A 102 2.03 -10.12 -12.41
N GLY A 103 2.65 -9.01 -12.85
CA GLY A 103 3.85 -9.03 -13.68
C GLY A 103 3.62 -9.55 -15.10
N GLU A 104 2.37 -9.74 -15.52
CA GLU A 104 2.04 -10.38 -16.80
C GLU A 104 0.76 -9.77 -17.39
N ARG A 105 0.88 -9.25 -18.62
CA ARG A 105 -0.18 -8.55 -19.35
C ARG A 105 -1.38 -9.47 -19.58
N ASN A 106 -1.14 -10.74 -19.88
CA ASN A 106 -2.18 -11.71 -20.26
C ASN A 106 -3.25 -11.96 -19.17
N PHE A 107 -2.98 -11.62 -17.92
CA PHE A 107 -3.93 -11.77 -16.81
C PHE A 107 -4.92 -10.60 -16.66
N TRP A 108 -4.93 -9.64 -17.58
CA TRP A 108 -5.88 -8.52 -17.56
C TRP A 108 -7.34 -8.98 -17.53
N ARG A 109 -7.66 -10.11 -18.19
CA ARG A 109 -9.03 -10.67 -18.24
C ARG A 109 -9.56 -11.06 -16.86
N ILE A 110 -8.67 -11.48 -15.97
CA ILE A 110 -9.03 -11.85 -14.60
C ILE A 110 -9.50 -10.59 -13.84
N ILE A 111 -8.79 -9.47 -13.99
CA ILE A 111 -9.19 -8.18 -13.42
C ILE A 111 -10.57 -7.79 -13.99
N TYR A 112 -10.76 -7.90 -15.31
CA TYR A 112 -12.03 -7.57 -15.94
C TYR A 112 -13.20 -8.40 -15.38
N ILE A 113 -13.09 -9.73 -15.37
CA ILE A 113 -14.18 -10.63 -14.95
C ILE A 113 -14.67 -10.28 -13.54
N HIS A 114 -13.74 -9.99 -12.63
CA HIS A 114 -14.05 -9.67 -11.24
C HIS A 114 -14.50 -8.22 -11.01
N ASN A 115 -14.40 -7.33 -12.01
CA ASN A 115 -14.79 -5.92 -11.91
C ASN A 115 -15.78 -5.50 -13.01
N ARG A 116 -16.27 -6.42 -13.84
CA ARG A 116 -17.12 -6.13 -15.01
C ARG A 116 -18.40 -5.37 -14.65
N TYR A 117 -18.84 -5.47 -13.41
CA TYR A 117 -20.03 -4.78 -12.91
C TYR A 117 -19.81 -3.27 -12.69
N ILE A 118 -18.56 -2.80 -12.63
CA ILE A 118 -18.17 -1.39 -12.50
C ILE A 118 -17.35 -0.88 -13.69
N ILE A 119 -16.96 -1.75 -14.62
CA ILE A 119 -16.21 -1.38 -15.82
C ILE A 119 -17.18 -1.25 -16.98
N ASN A 120 -17.40 -0.01 -17.43
CA ASN A 120 -18.23 0.29 -18.60
C ASN A 120 -17.47 0.10 -19.93
N ASP A 121 -16.18 0.43 -19.95
CA ASP A 121 -15.30 0.28 -21.11
C ASP A 121 -13.94 -0.25 -20.67
N THR A 122 -13.45 -1.27 -21.37
CA THR A 122 -12.16 -1.92 -21.06
C THR A 122 -10.97 -1.20 -21.68
N THR A 123 -11.21 -0.36 -22.70
CA THR A 123 -10.19 0.41 -23.40
C THR A 123 -9.90 1.75 -22.74
N SER A 124 -10.87 2.28 -21.98
CA SER A 124 -10.78 3.54 -21.25
C SER A 124 -11.33 3.38 -19.83
N LEU A 125 -10.44 3.37 -18.84
CA LEU A 125 -10.80 3.26 -17.43
C LEU A 125 -10.93 4.66 -16.79
N PRO A 126 -12.02 4.96 -16.06
CA PRO A 126 -12.13 6.21 -15.30
C PRO A 126 -11.03 6.34 -14.23
N ILE A 127 -10.38 7.50 -14.17
CA ILE A 127 -9.42 7.82 -13.10
C ILE A 127 -10.15 7.75 -11.75
N GLY A 128 -9.52 7.11 -10.76
CA GLY A 128 -10.11 6.92 -9.44
C GLY A 128 -10.98 5.66 -9.33
N LEU A 129 -11.26 4.95 -10.43
CA LEU A 129 -11.98 3.68 -10.38
C LEU A 129 -11.18 2.69 -9.52
N LYS A 130 -11.84 2.12 -8.51
CA LYS A 130 -11.26 1.15 -7.60
C LYS A 130 -11.52 -0.27 -8.10
N LEU A 131 -10.47 -0.95 -8.53
CA LEU A 131 -10.52 -2.31 -9.04
C LEU A 131 -10.11 -3.30 -7.96
N PHE A 132 -10.89 -4.36 -7.78
CA PHE A 132 -10.49 -5.54 -7.03
C PHE A 132 -9.45 -6.36 -7.80
N ILE A 133 -8.36 -6.74 -7.13
CA ILE A 133 -7.28 -7.54 -7.70
C ILE A 133 -7.32 -8.93 -7.03
N PRO A 134 -7.87 -9.96 -7.69
CA PRO A 134 -7.91 -11.30 -7.13
C PRO A 134 -6.51 -11.91 -7.00
N SER A 135 -6.35 -12.81 -6.04
CA SER A 135 -5.18 -13.70 -6.00
C SER A 135 -5.27 -14.73 -7.13
N ILE A 136 -4.15 -14.99 -7.80
CA ILE A 136 -4.05 -16.00 -8.87
C ILE A 136 -2.99 -17.07 -8.58
N ARG A 137 -2.18 -16.89 -7.53
CA ARG A 137 -1.12 -17.80 -7.07
C ARG A 137 -1.26 -18.11 -5.58
N GLY A 138 -2.47 -17.98 -5.00
CA GLY A 138 -2.68 -18.14 -3.56
C GLY A 138 -1.98 -17.07 -2.69
N GLU A 139 -1.45 -16.02 -3.30
CA GLU A 139 -0.78 -14.93 -2.61
C GLU A 139 -1.76 -14.09 -1.80
N THR A 140 -1.32 -13.67 -0.62
CA THR A 140 -2.11 -12.80 0.24
C THR A 140 -2.17 -11.39 -0.33
N ARG A 141 -3.38 -10.82 -0.38
CA ARG A 141 -3.61 -9.45 -0.81
C ARG A 141 -4.44 -8.70 0.21
N TYR A 142 -3.94 -7.54 0.62
CA TYR A 142 -4.67 -6.64 1.51
C TYR A 142 -4.66 -5.21 0.98
N TRP A 143 -5.62 -4.43 1.48
CA TRP A 143 -5.61 -2.97 1.36
C TRP A 143 -5.70 -2.40 -0.06
N ASN A 144 -5.62 -1.07 -0.15
CA ASN A 144 -5.60 -0.33 -1.41
C ASN A 144 -4.17 0.00 -1.81
N TYR A 145 -3.85 -0.05 -3.10
CA TYR A 145 -2.55 0.35 -3.61
C TYR A 145 -2.23 1.83 -3.31
N GLU A 146 -1.05 2.10 -2.75
CA GLU A 146 -0.54 3.46 -2.48
C GLU A 146 0.71 3.74 -3.33
N SER A 147 0.71 4.83 -4.12
CA SER A 147 1.81 5.16 -5.06
C SER A 147 3.16 5.40 -4.41
N GLN A 148 3.13 5.94 -3.19
CA GLN A 148 4.32 6.40 -2.49
C GLN A 148 5.09 5.24 -1.85
N LEU A 149 4.50 4.04 -1.86
CA LEU A 149 5.09 2.85 -1.26
C LEU A 149 5.73 1.97 -2.32
N GLU A 150 6.82 1.35 -1.94
CA GLU A 150 7.52 0.38 -2.75
C GLU A 150 6.98 -1.02 -2.42
N TYR A 151 6.45 -1.72 -3.42
CA TYR A 151 5.98 -3.09 -3.26
C TYR A 151 7.04 -4.04 -3.78
N VAL A 152 7.32 -5.11 -3.02
CA VAL A 152 8.20 -6.17 -3.51
C VAL A 152 7.53 -6.75 -4.77
N PRO A 153 8.16 -6.64 -5.96
CA PRO A 153 7.64 -7.30 -7.14
C PRO A 153 7.58 -8.79 -6.87
N PHE A 154 6.69 -9.54 -7.53
CA PHE A 154 6.80 -11.00 -7.51
C PHE A 154 8.23 -11.42 -7.88
N LYS A 155 9.04 -11.83 -6.91
CA LYS A 155 10.42 -12.24 -7.13
C LYS A 155 10.40 -13.65 -7.72
N ILE A 156 10.86 -13.71 -8.97
CA ILE A 156 11.43 -14.87 -9.68
C ILE A 156 10.43 -15.74 -10.45
N LYS A 157 10.86 -16.06 -11.69
CA LYS A 157 10.29 -17.07 -12.59
C LYS A 157 9.83 -18.27 -11.76
N MET A 158 8.54 -18.59 -11.86
CA MET A 158 7.99 -19.84 -11.36
C MET A 158 8.91 -20.97 -11.83
N ASP A 159 9.67 -21.56 -10.93
CA ASP A 159 10.32 -22.82 -11.21
C ASP A 159 9.21 -23.87 -11.22
N LEU A 160 8.62 -24.06 -12.40
CA LEU A 160 7.56 -25.03 -12.63
C LEU A 160 8.01 -26.48 -12.34
N THR A 161 9.30 -26.70 -12.05
CA THR A 161 9.85 -28.03 -11.72
C THR A 161 9.79 -28.37 -10.23
N THR A 162 9.68 -27.38 -9.34
CA THR A 162 9.78 -27.64 -7.89
C THR A 162 8.45 -27.75 -7.17
N ASN A 163 7.33 -27.29 -7.76
CA ASN A 163 5.97 -27.45 -7.23
C ASN A 163 5.83 -27.19 -5.71
N LEU A 164 6.70 -26.32 -5.18
CA LEU A 164 6.83 -26.02 -3.75
C LEU A 164 6.17 -24.67 -3.49
N TYR A 165 4.94 -24.73 -3.01
CA TYR A 165 4.25 -23.61 -2.34
C TYR A 165 4.80 -23.42 -0.93
N GLN A 166 6.12 -23.26 -0.80
CA GLN A 166 6.74 -23.15 0.51
C GLN A 166 7.53 -21.85 0.59
N ASP A 167 7.13 -21.06 1.59
CA ASP A 167 7.76 -19.84 2.08
C ASP A 167 7.25 -18.52 1.47
N TYR A 168 5.94 -18.28 1.64
CA TYR A 168 5.50 -16.94 2.08
C TYR A 168 5.15 -17.01 3.57
N PRO A 169 5.85 -16.24 4.43
CA PRO A 169 5.58 -16.24 5.85
C PRO A 169 4.33 -15.39 6.15
N PHE A 170 3.65 -15.77 7.25
CA PHE A 170 2.56 -15.07 7.91
C PHE A 170 1.16 -15.19 7.29
N ILE A 171 0.63 -16.41 7.31
CA ILE A 171 -0.80 -16.61 7.59
C ILE A 171 -1.03 -16.17 9.04
N ILE A 172 -1.50 -14.94 9.25
CA ILE A 172 -2.24 -14.63 10.48
C ILE A 172 -3.57 -15.36 10.31
N LYS A 173 -3.66 -16.56 10.88
CA LYS A 173 -4.95 -17.18 11.17
C LYS A 173 -5.63 -16.24 12.18
N THR A 174 -6.64 -15.52 11.73
CA THR A 174 -7.65 -15.03 12.66
C THR A 174 -8.58 -16.21 12.94
N GLU A 175 -8.87 -16.41 14.23
CA GLU A 175 -9.67 -17.53 14.77
C GLU A 175 -11.03 -17.69 14.08
#